data_AF-A0A9W7GEW7-F1
#
_entry.id   AF-A0A9W7GEW7-F1
#
_cell.length_a   1.000
_cell.length_b   1.000
_cell.length_c   1.000
_cell.angle_alpha   90.00
_cell.angle_beta   90.00
_cell.angle_gamma   90.00
#
_symmetry.space_group_name_H-M   'P 1'
#
loop_
_entity.id
_entity.type
_entity.pdbx_description
1 polymer ?
#
loop_
_entity_poly.entity_id
_entity_poly.type
_entity_poly.pdbx_seq_one_letter_code
_entity_poly.pdbx_strand_id
1 'polypeptide(L)'
;MSGSSIGRAQPKSSQRRPSGQNRAGVRDAKLTSLPKVSRVAESKPTRGGESKVQSKSEVPETPIVRKPTGIRRASVWNPSVEEQYRLQCAGWRSIDEYCAAYDAPERWKSNQFFKCLRVKSNGYYTYWREWRECEDKYLNRVKIFTYAAEAKA
;
A
#
# COMPACT_ATOMS: atom_id res chain seq x y z
N MET A 1 13.13 17.26 -67.21
CA MET A 1 14.08 17.32 -66.08
C MET A 1 13.34 17.88 -64.89
N SER A 2 13.08 17.01 -63.94
CA SER A 2 12.37 17.24 -62.68
C SER A 2 13.25 18.06 -61.73
N GLY A 3 12.72 19.14 -61.17
CA GLY A 3 13.42 19.98 -60.19
C GLY A 3 12.44 20.46 -59.12
N SER A 4 12.36 19.70 -58.03
CA SER A 4 11.46 19.87 -56.89
C SER A 4 11.83 21.09 -56.04
N SER A 5 10.83 21.92 -55.72
CA SER A 5 10.93 22.98 -54.70
C SER A 5 10.98 22.39 -53.30
N ILE A 6 12.07 22.64 -52.56
CA ILE A 6 12.23 22.26 -51.15
C ILE A 6 11.92 23.48 -50.28
N GLY A 7 10.75 23.48 -49.64
CA GLY A 7 10.36 24.46 -48.63
C GLY A 7 11.15 24.25 -47.34
N ARG A 8 11.91 25.28 -46.93
CA ARG A 8 12.76 25.29 -45.75
C ARG A 8 11.93 25.51 -44.48
N ALA A 9 11.93 24.53 -43.57
CA ALA A 9 11.27 24.58 -42.28
C ALA A 9 11.94 25.59 -41.32
N GLN A 10 11.12 26.33 -40.56
CA GLN A 10 11.51 27.25 -39.49
C GLN A 10 11.50 26.53 -38.13
N PRO A 11 12.53 26.64 -37.27
CA PRO A 11 12.49 26.09 -35.91
C PRO A 11 11.87 27.10 -34.93
N LYS A 12 10.78 26.70 -34.23
CA LYS A 12 10.18 27.49 -33.14
C LYS A 12 10.91 27.21 -31.81
N SER A 13 11.69 28.21 -31.39
CA SER A 13 11.99 28.67 -30.02
C SER A 13 11.75 27.71 -28.85
N SER A 14 12.87 27.24 -28.28
CA SER A 14 12.99 26.65 -26.94
C SER A 14 12.82 27.72 -25.85
N GLN A 15 11.76 27.63 -25.06
CA GLN A 15 11.60 28.47 -23.87
C GLN A 15 12.26 27.81 -22.65
N ARG A 16 13.25 28.51 -22.12
CA ARG A 16 14.02 28.20 -20.91
C ARG A 16 13.13 28.28 -19.67
N ARG A 17 13.23 27.28 -18.79
CA ARG A 17 12.67 27.32 -17.42
C ARG A 17 13.59 28.16 -16.53
N PRO A 18 13.07 29.09 -15.71
CA PRO A 18 13.86 29.71 -14.66
C PRO A 18 13.91 28.83 -13.41
N SER A 19 15.13 28.62 -12.93
CA SER A 19 15.50 28.14 -11.60
C SER A 19 15.75 29.34 -10.67
N GLY A 20 15.25 29.29 -9.43
CA GLY A 20 15.61 30.24 -8.37
C GLY A 20 14.50 30.36 -7.33
N GLN A 21 14.63 29.65 -6.21
CA GLN A 21 14.96 30.22 -4.90
C GLN A 21 13.84 31.07 -4.29
N ASN A 22 13.26 30.58 -3.18
CA ASN A 22 13.12 31.41 -1.98
C ASN A 22 13.08 30.55 -0.71
N ARG A 23 13.99 30.91 0.20
CA ARG A 23 14.17 30.41 1.56
C ARG A 23 13.35 31.28 2.53
N ALA A 24 13.00 30.63 3.65
CA ALA A 24 12.79 31.20 4.98
C ALA A 24 11.56 32.11 5.21
N GLY A 25 10.64 31.59 6.04
CA GLY A 25 9.56 32.32 6.66
C GLY A 25 9.06 31.56 7.90
N VAL A 26 9.89 31.56 8.95
CA VAL A 26 9.50 31.23 10.32
C VAL A 26 8.41 32.21 10.75
N ARG A 27 7.29 31.72 11.32
CA ARG A 27 6.54 32.36 12.42
C ARG A 27 5.36 31.50 12.90
N ASP A 28 5.42 31.23 14.21
CA ASP A 28 4.31 31.10 15.16
C ASP A 28 3.47 29.82 15.19
N ALA A 29 4.00 28.87 15.97
CA ALA A 29 3.23 27.87 16.69
C ALA A 29 2.30 28.54 17.71
N LYS A 30 0.98 28.46 17.49
CA LYS A 30 0.00 28.71 18.54
C LYS A 30 -0.34 27.40 19.24
N LEU A 31 0.40 27.11 20.30
CA LEU A 31 0.11 26.08 21.29
C LEU A 31 -1.19 26.47 22.01
N THR A 32 -2.30 25.78 21.75
CA THR A 32 -3.52 25.89 22.57
C THR A 32 -3.56 24.72 23.55
N SER A 33 -3.64 25.08 24.82
CA SER A 33 -3.55 24.23 26.01
C SER A 33 -4.57 23.10 26.06
N LEU A 34 -4.10 21.88 26.33
CA LEU A 34 -4.94 20.78 26.81
C LEU A 34 -5.06 20.82 28.35
N PRO A 35 -6.23 20.54 28.92
CA PRO A 35 -6.46 20.59 30.37
C PRO A 35 -5.79 19.42 31.12
N LYS A 36 -5.29 19.74 32.31
CA LYS A 36 -4.70 18.82 33.30
C LYS A 36 -5.75 17.81 33.79
N VAL A 37 -5.55 16.53 33.50
CA VAL A 37 -6.22 15.43 34.21
C VAL A 37 -5.37 15.01 35.40
N SER A 38 -6.00 15.05 36.56
CA SER A 38 -5.49 14.71 37.88
C SER A 38 -5.16 13.23 38.02
N ARG A 39 -4.01 12.95 38.65
CA ARG A 39 -3.57 11.63 39.13
C ARG A 39 -4.39 11.22 40.36
N VAL A 40 -4.89 9.98 40.40
CA VAL A 40 -5.14 9.23 41.65
C VAL A 40 -4.80 7.75 41.46
N ALA A 41 -3.88 7.30 42.33
CA ALA A 41 -3.66 6.00 42.96
C ALA A 41 -3.68 4.68 42.15
N GLU A 42 -2.45 4.22 41.91
CA GLU A 42 -1.89 2.88 42.19
C GLU A 42 -2.72 1.90 43.04
N SER A 43 -2.82 0.66 42.53
CA SER A 43 -2.94 -0.56 43.34
C SER A 43 -2.02 -1.66 42.78
N LYS A 44 -1.29 -2.28 43.71
CA LYS A 44 -0.12 -3.17 43.53
C LYS A 44 -0.50 -4.65 43.25
N PRO A 45 0.49 -5.50 42.87
CA PRO A 45 0.29 -6.78 42.19
C PRO A 45 0.22 -8.00 43.12
N THR A 46 -0.44 -9.06 42.66
CA THR A 46 -0.33 -10.44 43.19
C THR A 46 -0.11 -11.38 41.99
N ARG A 47 1.12 -11.87 41.79
CA ARG A 47 1.72 -13.12 42.30
C ARG A 47 1.19 -14.39 41.63
N GLY A 48 2.05 -14.94 40.76
CA GLY A 48 2.37 -16.37 40.74
C GLY A 48 1.60 -17.23 39.75
N GLY A 49 2.26 -17.58 38.65
CA GLY A 49 1.81 -18.59 37.70
C GLY A 49 2.82 -18.80 36.58
N GLU A 50 4.08 -19.09 36.92
CA GLU A 50 5.07 -19.56 35.97
C GLU A 50 4.81 -21.03 35.64
N SER A 51 4.53 -21.32 34.37
CA SER A 51 4.72 -22.66 33.80
C SER A 51 5.62 -22.53 32.57
N LYS A 52 6.82 -23.06 32.74
CA LYS A 52 7.92 -23.11 31.79
C LYS A 52 7.69 -24.20 30.74
N VAL A 53 7.66 -23.77 29.48
CA VAL A 53 8.34 -24.31 28.29
C VAL A 53 8.60 -25.82 28.22
N GLN A 54 8.06 -26.48 27.18
CA GLN A 54 8.80 -27.27 26.16
C GLN A 54 7.81 -27.75 25.08
N SER A 55 7.82 -27.22 23.85
CA SER A 55 8.76 -27.45 22.72
C SER A 55 8.42 -28.70 21.88
N LYS A 56 8.43 -28.48 20.55
CA LYS A 56 8.67 -29.45 19.45
C LYS A 56 7.38 -30.17 18.98
N SER A 57 6.96 -30.09 17.72
CA SER A 57 7.72 -30.35 16.49
C SER A 57 7.09 -29.71 15.22
N GLU A 58 7.97 -29.20 14.36
CA GLU A 58 7.99 -29.33 12.88
C GLU A 58 6.71 -29.18 12.05
N VAL A 59 6.55 -28.04 11.37
CA VAL A 59 6.89 -27.88 9.92
C VAL A 59 7.35 -26.43 9.71
N PRO A 60 8.46 -26.15 8.99
CA PRO A 60 8.62 -24.83 8.39
C PRO A 60 7.65 -24.79 7.20
N GLU A 61 6.38 -24.46 7.44
CA GLU A 61 5.48 -24.08 6.35
C GLU A 61 6.00 -22.76 5.80
N THR A 62 6.97 -22.85 4.89
CA THR A 62 7.22 -21.77 3.95
C THR A 62 5.85 -21.41 3.40
N PRO A 63 5.37 -20.18 3.58
CA PRO A 63 4.07 -19.78 3.06
C PRO A 63 4.11 -20.12 1.57
N ILE A 64 3.22 -21.01 1.14
CA ILE A 64 3.13 -21.47 -0.23
C ILE A 64 2.77 -20.26 -1.08
N VAL A 65 3.80 -19.52 -1.51
CA VAL A 65 3.65 -18.40 -2.44
C VAL A 65 3.31 -19.04 -3.77
N ARG A 66 2.00 -19.24 -3.97
CA ARG A 66 1.46 -19.82 -5.19
C ARG A 66 1.91 -18.95 -6.35
N LYS A 67 2.50 -19.57 -7.37
CA LYS A 67 2.84 -18.87 -8.59
C LYS A 67 1.54 -18.57 -9.34
N PRO A 68 1.30 -17.32 -9.76
CA PRO A 68 0.12 -17.01 -10.54
C PRO A 68 0.20 -17.72 -11.90
N THR A 69 -0.91 -18.34 -12.29
CA THR A 69 -1.07 -19.04 -13.58
C THR A 69 -1.33 -18.05 -14.72
N GLY A 70 -1.99 -16.93 -14.41
CA GLY A 70 -2.31 -15.91 -15.39
C GLY A 70 -2.42 -14.52 -14.80
N ILE A 71 -2.37 -13.52 -15.68
CA ILE A 71 -2.50 -12.11 -15.34
C ILE A 71 -3.48 -11.47 -16.32
N ARG A 72 -4.45 -10.74 -15.80
CA ARG A 72 -5.32 -9.84 -16.60
C ARG A 72 -5.37 -8.46 -15.94
N ARG A 73 -5.73 -7.42 -16.68
CA ARG A 73 -5.96 -6.09 -16.12
C ARG A 73 -7.44 -5.89 -15.77
N ALA A 74 -7.72 -5.14 -14.72
CA ALA A 74 -9.10 -4.82 -14.38
C ALA A 74 -9.71 -3.88 -15.44
N SER A 75 -10.95 -4.15 -15.82
CA SER A 75 -11.74 -3.30 -16.72
C SER A 75 -12.87 -2.58 -15.98
N VAL A 76 -13.46 -3.23 -14.99
CA VAL A 76 -14.57 -2.72 -14.18
C VAL A 76 -14.16 -2.69 -12.72
N TRP A 77 -14.55 -1.62 -12.02
CA TRP A 77 -14.33 -1.53 -10.59
C TRP A 77 -15.24 -2.50 -9.83
N ASN A 78 -14.65 -3.19 -8.85
CA ASN A 78 -15.37 -4.00 -7.88
C ASN A 78 -14.57 -4.02 -6.56
N PRO A 79 -15.15 -4.46 -5.43
CA PRO A 79 -14.48 -4.51 -4.13
C PRO A 79 -13.15 -5.28 -4.15
N SER A 80 -13.08 -6.40 -4.88
CA SER A 80 -11.84 -7.18 -5.00
C SER A 80 -10.75 -6.44 -5.79
N VAL A 81 -11.12 -5.67 -6.81
CA VAL A 81 -10.20 -4.81 -7.58
C VAL A 81 -9.70 -3.65 -6.72
N GLU A 82 -10.54 -3.07 -5.87
CA GLU A 82 -10.14 -2.05 -4.90
C GLU A 82 -9.08 -2.59 -3.92
N GLU A 83 -9.32 -3.75 -3.33
CA GLU A 83 -8.33 -4.40 -2.45
C GLU A 83 -7.02 -4.68 -3.20
N GLN A 84 -7.13 -5.20 -4.42
CA GLN A 84 -5.98 -5.51 -5.26
C GLN A 84 -5.19 -4.26 -5.68
N TYR A 85 -5.88 -3.14 -5.92
CA TYR A 85 -5.27 -1.84 -6.16
C TYR A 85 -4.45 -1.39 -4.95
N ARG A 86 -5.04 -1.39 -3.75
CA ARG A 86 -4.36 -1.00 -2.50
C ARG A 86 -3.13 -1.85 -2.23
N LEU A 87 -3.27 -3.15 -2.43
CA LEU A 87 -2.22 -4.14 -2.24
C LEU A 87 -1.05 -3.90 -3.21
N GLN A 88 -1.33 -3.63 -4.48
CA GLN A 88 -0.31 -3.34 -5.49
C GLN A 88 0.36 -1.99 -5.33
N CYS A 89 -0.37 -0.97 -4.85
CA CYS A 89 0.23 0.30 -4.46
C CYS A 89 1.26 0.12 -3.34
N ALA A 90 1.04 -0.82 -2.42
CA ALA A 90 2.03 -1.20 -1.41
C ALA A 90 3.12 -2.16 -1.93
N GLY A 91 3.04 -2.61 -3.18
CA GLY A 91 4.04 -3.45 -3.84
C GLY A 91 3.83 -4.97 -3.70
N TRP A 92 2.65 -5.40 -3.23
CA TRP A 92 2.31 -6.82 -3.04
C TRP A 92 1.40 -7.33 -4.15
N ARG A 93 1.49 -8.62 -4.48
CA ARG A 93 0.66 -9.23 -5.54
C ARG A 93 -0.57 -9.95 -5.01
N SER A 94 -0.45 -10.59 -3.85
CA SER A 94 -1.53 -11.28 -3.14
C SER A 94 -1.44 -11.04 -1.65
N ILE A 95 -2.58 -11.21 -0.97
CA ILE A 95 -2.65 -11.15 0.48
C ILE A 95 -1.78 -12.23 1.13
N ASP A 96 -1.69 -13.41 0.51
CA ASP A 96 -0.83 -14.49 0.99
C ASP A 96 0.65 -14.08 0.97
N GLU A 97 1.10 -13.35 -0.06
CA GLU A 97 2.46 -12.82 -0.13
C GLU A 97 2.72 -11.75 0.95
N TYR A 98 1.70 -10.96 1.30
CA TYR A 98 1.80 -9.99 2.38
C TYR A 98 1.86 -10.68 3.75
N CYS A 99 0.93 -11.61 4.01
CA CYS A 99 0.85 -12.40 5.24
C CYS A 99 2.05 -13.35 5.42
N ALA A 100 2.74 -13.69 4.34
CA ALA A 100 4.00 -14.42 4.38
C ALA A 100 5.15 -13.58 4.97
N ALA A 101 5.13 -12.26 4.76
CA ALA A 101 6.18 -11.34 5.19
C ALA A 101 5.84 -10.61 6.50
N TYR A 102 4.56 -10.41 6.77
CA TYR A 102 4.02 -9.66 7.90
C TYR A 102 2.75 -10.34 8.44
N ASP A 103 2.19 -9.82 9.54
CA ASP A 103 0.90 -10.30 10.05
C ASP A 103 -0.28 -9.89 9.15
N ALA A 104 -1.47 -10.38 9.49
CA ALA A 104 -2.71 -10.00 8.83
C ALA A 104 -2.91 -8.46 8.86
N PRO A 105 -3.25 -7.84 7.71
CA PRO A 105 -3.41 -6.39 7.65
C PRO A 105 -4.68 -5.92 8.35
N GLU A 106 -4.65 -4.69 8.84
CA GLU A 106 -5.81 -4.04 9.45
C GLU A 106 -6.86 -3.73 8.37
N ARG A 107 -8.12 -4.06 8.64
CA ARG A 107 -9.27 -3.82 7.75
C ARG A 107 -10.28 -2.87 8.36
N TRP A 108 -10.98 -2.10 7.52
CA TRP A 108 -12.13 -1.31 7.94
C TRP A 108 -13.30 -2.20 8.31
N LYS A 109 -13.99 -1.92 9.42
CA LYS A 109 -15.09 -2.77 9.90
C LYS A 109 -16.30 -2.79 8.96
N SER A 110 -16.59 -1.68 8.30
CA SER A 110 -17.80 -1.54 7.47
C SER A 110 -17.67 -2.25 6.12
N ASN A 111 -16.58 -2.00 5.38
CA ASN A 111 -16.41 -2.48 4.00
C ASN A 111 -15.36 -3.60 3.86
N GLN A 112 -14.66 -3.96 4.93
CA GLN A 112 -13.58 -4.96 4.95
C GLN A 112 -12.37 -4.66 4.04
N PHE A 113 -12.28 -3.46 3.47
CA PHE A 113 -11.11 -2.99 2.75
C PHE A 113 -9.90 -2.83 3.66
N PHE A 114 -8.70 -3.00 3.10
CA PHE A 114 -7.46 -2.71 3.79
C PHE A 114 -7.44 -1.27 4.29
N LYS A 115 -7.29 -1.10 5.60
CA LYS A 115 -7.09 0.18 6.26
C LYS A 115 -5.62 0.56 6.29
N CYS A 116 -4.76 -0.42 6.58
CA CYS A 116 -3.34 -0.21 6.75
C CYS A 116 -2.54 -1.37 6.13
N LEU A 117 -1.55 -1.06 5.30
CA LEU A 117 -0.64 -2.02 4.67
C LEU A 117 0.80 -1.52 4.80
N ARG A 118 1.75 -2.43 5.05
CA ARG A 118 3.18 -2.10 4.96
C ARG A 118 3.65 -2.15 3.52
N VAL A 119 4.46 -1.19 3.10
CA VAL A 119 5.05 -1.14 1.76
C VAL A 119 6.20 -2.14 1.65
N LYS A 120 6.23 -2.91 0.57
CA LYS A 120 7.24 -3.97 0.36
C LYS A 120 8.68 -3.47 0.30
N SER A 121 8.90 -2.28 -0.29
CA SER A 121 10.24 -1.75 -0.53
C SER A 121 10.93 -1.15 0.70
N ASN A 122 10.18 -0.48 1.57
CA ASN A 122 10.74 0.27 2.70
C ASN A 122 10.12 -0.08 4.06
N GLY A 123 9.06 -0.90 4.10
CA GLY A 123 8.41 -1.34 5.34
C GLY A 123 7.53 -0.30 6.04
N TYR A 124 7.40 0.92 5.49
CA TYR A 124 6.52 1.96 6.05
C TYR A 124 5.05 1.61 5.85
N TYR A 125 4.19 2.17 6.70
CA TYR A 125 2.75 1.99 6.60
C TYR A 125 2.12 2.96 5.59
N THR A 126 1.25 2.41 4.74
CA THR A 126 0.32 3.14 3.87
C THR A 126 -1.08 2.99 4.43
N TYR A 127 -1.74 4.12 4.65
CA TYR A 127 -3.10 4.20 5.16
C TYR A 127 -4.08 4.47 4.02
N TRP A 128 -5.24 3.85 4.09
CA TRP A 128 -6.28 3.95 3.09
C TRP A 128 -7.59 4.39 3.72
N ARG A 129 -8.41 5.12 2.97
CA ARG A 129 -9.73 5.54 3.42
C ARG A 129 -10.72 4.38 3.41
N GLU A 130 -11.82 4.55 4.13
CA GLU A 130 -12.87 3.54 4.24
C GLU A 130 -13.68 3.39 2.94
N TRP A 131 -13.78 4.46 2.15
CA TRP A 131 -14.44 4.47 0.85
C TRP A 131 -13.48 4.17 -0.30
N ARG A 132 -14.05 4.04 -1.50
CA ARG A 132 -13.35 3.77 -2.76
C ARG A 132 -12.26 4.81 -3.06
N GLU A 133 -11.05 4.34 -3.32
CA GLU A 133 -9.91 5.17 -3.76
C GLU A 133 -9.46 4.84 -5.20
N CYS A 134 -9.82 3.66 -5.73
CA CYS A 134 -9.49 3.31 -7.12
C CYS A 134 -10.44 4.02 -8.10
N GLU A 135 -10.00 5.16 -8.62
CA GLU A 135 -10.65 5.85 -9.74
C GLU A 135 -10.60 5.01 -11.04
N ASP A 136 -11.57 5.21 -11.94
CA ASP A 136 -11.66 4.45 -13.20
C ASP A 136 -10.42 4.57 -14.08
N LYS A 137 -9.77 5.74 -14.07
CA LYS A 137 -8.51 5.99 -14.80
C LYS A 137 -7.34 5.10 -14.36
N TYR A 138 -7.43 4.48 -13.18
CA TYR A 138 -6.40 3.58 -12.64
C TYR A 138 -6.75 2.11 -12.79
N LEU A 139 -7.97 1.74 -13.19
CA LEU A 139 -8.40 0.34 -13.31
C LEU A 139 -7.50 -0.47 -14.25
N ASN A 140 -7.16 0.11 -15.40
CA ASN A 140 -6.27 -0.51 -16.38
C ASN A 140 -4.84 -0.77 -15.84
N ARG A 141 -4.46 -0.20 -14.70
CA ARG A 141 -3.16 -0.44 -14.05
C ARG A 141 -3.20 -1.61 -13.08
N VAL A 142 -4.37 -1.96 -12.55
CA VAL A 142 -4.55 -3.03 -11.56
C VAL A 142 -4.41 -4.39 -12.23
N LYS A 143 -3.46 -5.20 -11.74
CA LYS A 143 -3.25 -6.57 -12.22
C LYS A 143 -4.06 -7.58 -11.40
N ILE A 144 -4.96 -8.30 -12.03
CA ILE A 144 -5.68 -9.41 -11.42
C ILE A 144 -4.88 -10.68 -11.73
N PHE A 145 -4.42 -11.36 -10.69
CA PHE A 145 -3.71 -12.63 -10.80
C PHE A 145 -4.70 -13.78 -10.66
N THR A 146 -4.62 -14.74 -11.58
CA THR A 146 -5.33 -16.01 -11.45
C THR A 146 -4.36 -17.06 -10.93
N TYR A 147 -4.80 -17.88 -9.99
CA TYR A 147 -4.03 -18.98 -9.42
C TYR A 147 -4.76 -20.27 -9.78
N ALA A 148 -4.06 -21.25 -10.33
CA ALA A 148 -4.60 -22.59 -10.46
C ALA A 148 -4.97 -23.08 -9.06
N ALA A 149 -6.25 -23.36 -8.85
CA ALA A 149 -6.64 -24.16 -7.71
C ALA A 149 -6.01 -25.54 -7.93
N GLU A 150 -5.30 -26.06 -6.95
CA GLU A 150 -4.95 -27.48 -6.95
C GLU A 150 -6.26 -28.25 -7.10
N ALA A 151 -6.42 -28.92 -8.25
CA ALA A 151 -7.57 -29.75 -8.52
C ALA A 151 -7.57 -30.85 -7.45
N LYS A 152 -8.44 -30.71 -6.44
CA LYS A 152 -8.74 -31.83 -5.55
C LYS A 152 -9.36 -32.93 -6.43
N ALA A 153 -8.60 -34.01 -6.60
CA ALA A 153 -9.07 -35.27 -7.14
C ALA A 153 -10.02 -35.96 -6.14
#